data_AF-A0A3Q4IE26-F1
#
_entry.id   AF-A0A3Q4IE26-F1
#
_cell.length_a   1.000
_cell.length_b   1.000
_cell.length_c   1.000
_cell.angle_alpha   90.00
_cell.angle_beta   90.00
_cell.angle_gamma   90.00
#
_symmetry.space_group_name_H-M   'P 1'
#
loop_
_entity.id
_entity.type
_entity.pdbx_description
1 polymer ?
#
loop_
_entity_poly.entity_id
_entity_poly.type
_entity_poly.pdbx_seq_one_letter_code
_entity_poly.pdbx_strand_id
1 'polypeptide(L)'
;QTGAGREEFGRITFEFETSCTADCELYFMMDVNRKSTKIVESWEKNKTRQTYTHIMTKNASVSYTWAFQRTNQASDVSRNVARIYSITVSNAVDGVSSSCRVCALGAQPSSSACVPCPPGHYIDASTSQCTECPPNTYLMPHAAPGPDACKSCGPSSKSDKHSLCYSDCHFTYTEGNATLTFDFSSLGPVGSLMNGPSFTSKGTKYFHHFNISICGGKLAVCTDNVTDLSITDSQREKEGPNAITTFICQSTIIPASGRGFHTALSSQSINLADTFVGATVDNNLEGISVTSDLFPKTSKKVPDVNFYYRSLETTSSCESGRSVVVTLRCNPDKSTTGELSVPSQCPAGTCDGCTFQFLWESSGACPTCTERDYHQIEGVCKGRNQDLLYVWNEPKLCMGGVPLPAKKTQTCEGIEFWIHLGAGLGAFTAVLLVSLTCYFWKKNKRLEYKYSRLVMSANKECEMPVADSCAVMEGENEADMDDEVVYTKPSLLGKLKAIASKRNGDNYENVQLNSAHSKTLVWS
;
A
#
# COMPACT_ATOMS: atom_id res chain seq x y z
N GLN A 1 87.92 -3.00 -13.73
CA GLN A 1 87.40 -2.35 -12.52
C GLN A 1 85.88 -2.35 -12.60
N THR A 2 85.29 -2.90 -11.53
CA THR A 2 83.88 -3.14 -11.20
C THR A 2 82.88 -2.12 -11.72
N GLY A 3 81.86 -2.60 -12.44
CA GLY A 3 80.63 -1.86 -12.71
C GLY A 3 79.92 -1.57 -11.39
N ALA A 4 79.69 -0.29 -11.11
CA ALA A 4 78.94 0.15 -9.95
C ALA A 4 77.49 -0.35 -10.07
N GLY A 5 77.16 -1.41 -9.33
CA GLY A 5 75.77 -1.75 -9.07
C GLY A 5 75.13 -0.56 -8.37
N ARG A 6 74.11 0.05 -8.97
CA ARG A 6 73.26 1.01 -8.26
C ARG A 6 72.72 0.29 -7.03
N GLU A 7 73.02 0.80 -5.84
CA GLU A 7 72.44 0.28 -4.60
C GLU A 7 70.91 0.40 -4.68
N GLU A 8 70.25 -0.75 -4.55
CA GLU A 8 68.80 -0.87 -4.49
C GLU A 8 68.36 -0.74 -3.04
N PHE A 9 67.69 0.37 -2.72
CA PHE A 9 67.14 0.62 -1.38
C PHE A 9 65.74 0.05 -1.22
N GLY A 10 65.04 -0.24 -2.32
CA GLY A 10 63.70 -0.80 -2.31
C GLY A 10 63.12 -0.95 -3.70
N ARG A 11 62.03 -1.69 -3.80
CA ARG A 11 61.38 -1.96 -5.08
C ARG A 11 59.88 -2.07 -4.90
N ILE A 12 59.15 -1.40 -5.78
CA ILE A 12 57.71 -1.52 -5.93
C ILE A 12 57.39 -2.20 -7.26
N THR A 13 56.55 -3.22 -7.20
CA THR A 13 56.07 -3.97 -8.36
C THR A 13 54.56 -3.99 -8.31
N PHE A 14 53.88 -3.64 -9.38
CA PHE A 14 52.42 -3.74 -9.45
C PHE A 14 51.96 -4.29 -10.78
N GLU A 15 50.85 -5.02 -10.72
CA GLU A 15 50.20 -5.61 -11.88
C GLU A 15 48.90 -4.87 -12.16
N PHE A 16 48.71 -4.45 -13.40
CA PHE A 16 47.56 -3.66 -13.78
C PHE A 16 47.08 -3.94 -15.20
N GLU A 17 45.83 -3.59 -15.46
CA GLU A 17 45.26 -3.43 -16.79
C GLU A 17 44.54 -2.09 -16.86
N THR A 18 44.51 -1.49 -18.05
CA THR A 18 43.67 -0.33 -18.33
C THR A 18 42.72 -0.71 -19.45
N SER A 19 41.42 -0.70 -19.19
CA SER A 19 40.40 -0.88 -20.22
C SER A 19 39.83 0.48 -20.55
N CYS A 20 40.12 0.99 -21.74
CA CYS A 20 39.68 2.32 -22.14
C CYS A 20 38.92 2.28 -23.46
N THR A 21 37.77 2.94 -23.47
CA THR A 21 36.92 3.17 -24.64
C THR A 21 37.28 4.49 -25.33
N ALA A 22 37.76 5.47 -24.55
CA ALA A 22 38.24 6.76 -25.03
C ALA A 22 39.73 6.96 -24.67
N ASP A 23 40.29 8.14 -25.02
CA ASP A 23 41.63 8.51 -24.57
C ASP A 23 41.65 8.57 -23.04
N CYS A 24 42.51 7.73 -22.47
CA CYS A 24 42.72 7.61 -21.03
C CYS A 24 44.21 7.52 -20.78
N GLU A 25 44.64 7.95 -19.61
CA GLU A 25 46.01 7.83 -19.18
C GLU A 25 46.09 7.43 -17.71
N LEU A 26 46.85 6.37 -17.43
CA LEU A 26 47.22 5.99 -16.07
C LEU A 26 48.61 6.55 -15.78
N TYR A 27 48.72 7.39 -14.76
CA TYR A 27 49.99 7.90 -14.25
C TYR A 27 50.41 7.11 -13.01
N PHE A 28 51.68 6.73 -12.95
CA PHE A 28 52.34 6.30 -11.74
C PHE A 28 53.29 7.40 -11.29
N MET A 29 53.01 7.95 -10.11
CA MET A 29 53.73 9.08 -9.54
C MET A 29 54.38 8.68 -8.22
N MET A 30 55.47 9.35 -7.89
CA MET A 30 56.16 9.22 -6.61
C MET A 30 56.41 10.60 -6.00
N ASP A 31 56.25 10.72 -4.69
CA ASP A 31 56.68 11.88 -3.91
C ASP A 31 57.72 11.45 -2.88
N VAL A 32 58.89 12.07 -2.93
CA VAL A 32 60.01 11.79 -2.02
C VAL A 32 60.03 12.84 -0.92
N ASN A 33 59.92 12.40 0.33
CA ASN A 33 59.92 13.26 1.53
C ASN A 33 58.82 14.34 1.55
N ARG A 34 57.70 14.14 0.84
CA ARG A 34 56.55 15.08 0.77
C ARG A 34 56.90 16.46 0.22
N LYS A 35 57.89 16.53 -0.68
CA LYS A 35 58.44 17.80 -1.20
C LYS A 35 58.30 17.94 -2.71
N SER A 36 58.17 16.85 -3.46
CA SER A 36 58.10 16.92 -4.92
C SER A 36 57.45 15.67 -5.51
N THR A 37 56.26 15.82 -6.09
CA THR A 37 55.61 14.78 -6.88
C THR A 37 56.25 14.72 -8.27
N LYS A 38 56.75 13.55 -8.66
CA LYS A 38 57.29 13.28 -9.98
C LYS A 38 56.52 12.15 -10.64
N ILE A 39 56.15 12.33 -11.91
CA ILE A 39 55.64 11.25 -12.74
C ILE A 39 56.79 10.30 -13.04
N VAL A 40 56.63 9.04 -12.63
CA VAL A 40 57.60 7.97 -12.87
C VAL A 40 57.37 7.36 -14.24
N GLU A 41 56.11 7.07 -14.55
CA GLU A 41 55.70 6.43 -15.80
C GLU A 41 54.25 6.78 -16.09
N SER A 42 53.85 6.73 -17.37
CA SER A 42 52.44 6.80 -17.76
C SER A 42 52.08 5.78 -18.83
N TRP A 43 50.81 5.37 -18.83
CA TRP A 43 50.27 4.42 -19.80
C TRP A 43 49.01 4.99 -20.43
N GLU A 44 49.11 5.25 -21.73
CA GLU A 44 48.00 5.71 -22.54
C GLU A 44 47.20 4.53 -23.10
N LYS A 45 45.88 4.74 -23.21
CA LYS A 45 44.91 3.84 -23.85
C LYS A 45 44.80 2.47 -23.15
N ASN A 46 44.17 1.53 -23.84
CA ASN A 46 43.93 0.19 -23.34
C ASN A 46 45.25 -0.61 -23.23
N LYS A 47 45.55 -1.14 -22.05
CA LYS A 47 46.68 -2.02 -21.77
C LYS A 47 46.16 -3.33 -21.23
N THR A 48 46.55 -4.42 -21.88
CA THR A 48 46.34 -5.76 -21.33
C THR A 48 47.11 -5.91 -20.02
N ARG A 49 46.66 -6.86 -19.19
CA ARG A 49 47.28 -7.19 -17.91
C ARG A 49 48.80 -7.31 -18.02
N GLN A 50 49.52 -6.42 -17.35
CA GLN A 50 50.98 -6.33 -17.37
C GLN A 50 51.54 -5.94 -16.01
N THR A 51 52.81 -6.24 -15.79
CA THR A 51 53.51 -5.96 -14.54
C THR A 51 54.57 -4.89 -14.74
N TYR A 52 54.53 -3.83 -13.93
CA TYR A 52 55.55 -2.79 -13.91
C TYR A 52 56.34 -2.82 -12.60
N THR A 53 57.65 -2.60 -12.69
CA THR A 53 58.56 -2.62 -11.54
C THR A 53 59.42 -1.37 -11.52
N HIS A 54 59.42 -0.67 -10.39
CA HIS A 54 60.23 0.51 -10.15
C HIS A 54 61.19 0.32 -8.98
N ILE A 55 62.46 0.66 -9.20
CA ILE A 55 63.55 0.47 -8.23
C ILE A 55 63.91 1.80 -7.58
N MET A 56 63.95 1.83 -6.25
CA MET A 56 64.43 2.95 -5.45
C MET A 56 65.95 2.92 -5.33
N THR A 57 66.57 4.02 -5.75
CA THR A 57 68.02 4.24 -5.69
C THR A 57 68.43 5.17 -4.55
N LYS A 58 67.48 5.61 -3.73
CA LYS A 58 67.72 6.50 -2.59
C LYS A 58 66.99 5.98 -1.36
N ASN A 59 67.64 6.02 -0.21
CA ASN A 59 67.03 5.80 1.09
C ASN A 59 66.20 7.04 1.48
N ALA A 60 64.89 7.00 1.28
CA ALA A 60 63.98 8.09 1.64
C ALA A 60 62.57 7.57 1.87
N SER A 61 61.74 8.35 2.58
CA SER A 61 60.30 8.10 2.67
C SER A 61 59.65 8.48 1.33
N VAL A 62 58.93 7.54 0.73
CA VAL A 62 58.31 7.72 -0.59
C VAL A 62 56.82 7.41 -0.50
N SER A 63 56.00 8.28 -1.11
CA SER A 63 54.59 8.02 -1.36
C SER A 63 54.39 7.72 -2.83
N TYR A 64 53.79 6.58 -3.14
CA TYR A 64 53.41 6.22 -4.51
C TYR A 64 51.94 6.52 -4.75
N THR A 65 51.63 7.11 -5.90
CA THR A 65 50.27 7.50 -6.26
C THR A 65 49.98 7.02 -7.67
N TRP A 66 48.87 6.32 -7.85
CA TRP A 66 48.30 6.02 -9.16
C TRP A 66 47.20 7.02 -9.44
N ALA A 67 47.26 7.69 -10.58
CA ALA A 67 46.20 8.60 -11.01
C ALA A 67 45.71 8.17 -12.39
N PHE A 68 44.44 7.83 -12.49
CA PHE A 68 43.81 7.51 -13.77
C PHE A 68 43.01 8.71 -14.25
N GLN A 69 43.47 9.34 -15.32
CA GLN A 69 42.82 10.48 -15.94
C GLN A 69 42.11 10.06 -17.21
N ARG A 70 40.87 10.54 -17.36
CA ARG A 70 40.11 10.46 -18.61
C ARG A 70 40.31 11.77 -19.35
N THR A 71 40.64 11.72 -20.64
CA THR A 71 40.76 12.94 -21.44
C THR A 71 39.36 13.42 -21.80
N ASN A 72 39.10 14.73 -21.65
CA ASN A 72 37.77 15.35 -21.58
C ASN A 72 36.83 15.09 -22.78
N GLN A 73 36.11 13.98 -22.78
CA GLN A 73 34.79 13.85 -23.40
C GLN A 73 33.81 13.31 -22.36
N ALA A 74 32.95 14.19 -21.89
CA ALA A 74 32.08 14.00 -20.72
C ALA A 74 30.75 13.30 -21.05
N SER A 75 30.69 12.50 -22.12
CA SER A 75 29.42 11.99 -22.66
C SER A 75 29.24 10.48 -22.59
N ASP A 76 30.14 9.73 -21.94
CA ASP A 76 29.99 8.29 -21.91
C ASP A 76 30.28 7.70 -20.52
N VAL A 77 29.24 7.11 -19.91
CA VAL A 77 29.32 6.28 -18.70
C VAL A 77 30.00 4.93 -19.04
N SER A 78 30.73 4.84 -20.15
CA SER A 78 31.44 3.65 -20.59
C SER A 78 32.77 3.49 -19.85
N ARG A 79 32.79 2.51 -18.95
CA ARG A 79 33.80 1.43 -18.76
C ARG A 79 35.31 1.75 -18.88
N ASN A 80 35.73 3.01 -18.74
CA ASN A 80 37.13 3.39 -18.59
C ASN A 80 37.57 3.04 -17.17
N VAL A 81 38.23 1.90 -17.03
CA VAL A 81 38.62 1.31 -15.75
C VAL A 81 40.10 0.96 -15.79
N ALA A 82 40.85 1.47 -14.82
CA ALA A 82 42.15 0.92 -14.46
C ALA A 82 41.95 -0.08 -13.31
N ARG A 83 42.40 -1.32 -13.49
CA ARG A 83 42.40 -2.34 -12.42
C ARG A 83 43.84 -2.60 -12.01
N ILE A 84 44.12 -2.48 -10.72
CA ILE A 84 45.40 -2.89 -10.13
C ILE A 84 45.13 -4.18 -9.38
N TYR A 85 45.76 -5.27 -9.81
CA TYR A 85 45.55 -6.61 -9.26
C TYR A 85 46.41 -6.87 -8.03
N SER A 86 47.64 -6.37 -8.05
CA SER A 86 48.60 -6.58 -6.96
C SER A 86 49.58 -5.42 -6.87
N ILE A 87 50.01 -5.13 -5.64
CA ILE A 87 51.07 -4.17 -5.34
C ILE A 87 52.00 -4.86 -4.35
N THR A 88 53.27 -4.99 -4.71
CA THR A 88 54.32 -5.61 -3.90
C THR A 88 55.40 -4.59 -3.66
N VAL A 89 55.68 -4.28 -2.39
CA VAL A 89 56.78 -3.38 -1.99
C VAL A 89 57.79 -4.18 -1.18
N SER A 90 59.06 -4.04 -1.50
CA SER A 90 60.17 -4.77 -0.85
C SER A 90 61.22 -3.80 -0.29
N ASN A 91 61.96 -4.26 0.73
CA ASN A 91 62.95 -3.49 1.52
C ASN A 91 62.38 -2.20 2.16
N ALA A 92 61.14 -2.23 2.63
CA ALA A 92 60.60 -1.16 3.48
C ALA A 92 61.06 -1.39 4.95
N VAL A 93 61.48 -0.32 5.63
CA VAL A 93 62.10 -0.37 6.98
C VAL A 93 61.16 -0.91 8.06
N ASP A 94 59.84 -0.88 7.84
CA ASP A 94 58.81 -1.44 8.73
C ASP A 94 57.57 -1.91 7.93
N GLY A 95 57.79 -2.71 6.88
CA GLY A 95 56.77 -3.06 5.89
C GLY A 95 55.65 -3.99 6.40
N VAL A 96 54.70 -3.44 7.16
CA VAL A 96 53.42 -4.10 7.47
C VAL A 96 52.31 -3.37 6.72
N SER A 97 51.37 -4.11 6.13
CA SER A 97 50.10 -3.52 5.71
C SER A 97 49.41 -2.89 6.93
N SER A 98 48.77 -1.74 6.79
CA SER A 98 47.97 -1.13 7.88
C SER A 98 46.89 -2.10 8.41
N SER A 99 46.44 -3.03 7.55
CA SER A 99 45.63 -4.18 7.91
C SER A 99 45.70 -5.24 6.80
N CYS A 100 45.79 -6.52 7.13
CA CYS A 100 45.56 -7.60 6.16
C CYS A 100 44.08 -7.93 6.14
N ARG A 101 43.41 -7.75 4.99
CA ARG A 101 42.04 -8.22 4.80
C ARG A 101 42.06 -9.68 4.39
N VAL A 102 41.20 -10.48 5.00
CA VAL A 102 40.97 -11.86 4.59
C VAL A 102 40.38 -11.86 3.18
N CYS A 103 40.86 -12.77 2.33
CA CYS A 103 40.38 -12.95 0.97
C CYS A 103 40.04 -14.43 0.74
N ALA A 104 39.20 -14.72 -0.26
CA ALA A 104 38.92 -16.10 -0.61
C ALA A 104 40.13 -16.75 -1.29
N LEU A 105 40.49 -17.96 -0.88
CA LEU A 105 41.58 -18.72 -1.47
C LEU A 105 41.07 -19.53 -2.66
N GLY A 106 41.87 -19.62 -3.72
CA GLY A 106 41.57 -20.47 -4.87
C GLY A 106 41.49 -21.95 -4.50
N ALA A 107 40.64 -22.72 -5.18
CA ALA A 107 40.49 -24.15 -4.95
C ALA A 107 41.75 -24.98 -5.31
N GLN A 108 42.77 -24.37 -5.92
CA GLN A 108 44.04 -25.03 -6.18
C GLN A 108 44.99 -24.90 -4.98
N PRO A 109 45.50 -26.02 -4.43
CA PRO A 109 46.34 -26.04 -3.24
C PRO A 109 47.74 -25.41 -3.42
N SER A 110 48.11 -25.00 -4.64
CA SER A 110 49.45 -24.50 -4.99
C SER A 110 49.53 -22.99 -5.24
N SER A 111 48.43 -22.24 -5.12
CA SER A 111 48.47 -20.78 -5.20
C SER A 111 47.73 -20.15 -4.03
N SER A 112 48.47 -19.51 -3.12
CA SER A 112 47.95 -18.62 -2.08
C SER A 112 47.40 -17.32 -2.65
N ALA A 113 46.76 -17.38 -3.83
CA ALA A 113 46.28 -16.25 -4.57
C ALA A 113 44.82 -15.97 -4.18
N CYS A 114 44.54 -14.73 -3.83
CA CYS A 114 43.18 -14.26 -3.57
C CYS A 114 42.35 -14.33 -4.86
N VAL A 115 41.20 -15.00 -4.79
CA VAL A 115 40.22 -15.07 -5.89
C VAL A 115 38.96 -14.29 -5.54
N PRO A 116 38.28 -13.65 -6.51
CA PRO A 116 37.00 -13.01 -6.27
C PRO A 116 35.91 -14.07 -6.03
N CYS A 117 35.03 -13.82 -5.05
CA CYS A 117 33.87 -14.67 -4.81
C CYS A 117 32.83 -14.53 -5.93
N PRO A 118 32.05 -15.60 -6.19
CA PRO A 118 30.91 -15.50 -7.08
C PRO A 118 29.86 -14.51 -6.53
N PRO A 119 28.98 -13.95 -7.39
CA PRO A 119 27.92 -13.05 -6.96
C PRO A 119 27.06 -13.67 -5.85
N GLY A 120 26.67 -12.85 -4.89
CA GLY A 120 25.84 -13.27 -3.75
C GLY A 120 26.56 -14.08 -2.66
N HIS A 121 27.89 -14.21 -2.74
CA HIS A 121 28.70 -14.86 -1.71
C HIS A 121 29.62 -13.87 -0.99
N TYR A 122 29.67 -13.94 0.33
CA TYR A 122 30.61 -13.20 1.17
C TYR A 122 31.84 -14.05 1.52
N ILE A 123 32.93 -13.39 1.90
CA ILE A 123 34.14 -14.08 2.36
C ILE A 123 33.98 -14.35 3.85
N ASP A 124 33.96 -15.61 4.26
CA ASP A 124 33.99 -15.98 5.67
C ASP A 124 35.40 -15.76 6.22
N ALA A 125 35.52 -14.88 7.21
CA ALA A 125 36.78 -14.50 7.82
C ALA A 125 37.50 -15.66 8.53
N SER A 126 36.75 -16.69 8.98
CA SER A 126 37.29 -17.82 9.72
C SER A 126 37.85 -18.92 8.81
N THR A 127 37.19 -19.17 7.68
CA THR A 127 37.55 -20.24 6.73
C THR A 127 38.27 -19.74 5.49
N SER A 128 38.26 -18.43 5.22
CA SER A 128 38.74 -17.84 3.96
C SER A 128 38.07 -18.46 2.72
N GLN A 129 36.80 -18.88 2.86
CA GLN A 129 35.97 -19.44 1.80
C GLN A 129 34.79 -18.53 1.48
N CYS A 130 34.27 -18.64 0.24
CA CYS A 130 33.08 -17.93 -0.18
C CYS A 130 31.83 -18.66 0.33
N THR A 131 31.05 -18.00 1.17
CA THR A 131 29.79 -18.52 1.71
C THR A 131 28.62 -17.75 1.13
N GLU A 132 27.54 -18.45 0.80
CA GLU A 132 26.33 -17.83 0.25
C GLU A 132 25.64 -16.95 1.30
N CYS A 133 25.16 -15.78 0.87
CA CYS A 133 24.39 -14.91 1.75
C CYS A 133 23.03 -15.53 2.12
N PRO A 134 22.47 -15.23 3.31
CA PRO A 134 21.13 -15.66 3.68
C PRO A 134 20.05 -15.18 2.67
N PRO A 135 18.91 -15.88 2.54
CA PRO A 135 17.82 -15.46 1.66
C PRO A 135 17.30 -14.06 2.01
N ASN A 136 16.81 -13.31 1.02
CA ASN A 136 16.33 -11.92 1.14
C ASN A 136 17.39 -10.92 1.63
N THR A 137 18.64 -11.15 1.26
CA THR A 137 19.74 -10.22 1.52
C THR A 137 20.44 -9.85 0.22
N TYR A 138 21.17 -8.73 0.23
CA TYR A 138 22.03 -8.30 -0.87
C TYR A 138 23.43 -7.97 -0.35
N LEU A 139 24.44 -8.17 -1.19
CA LEU A 139 25.82 -7.84 -0.84
C LEU A 139 26.10 -6.35 -1.02
N MET A 140 26.63 -5.73 0.03
CA MET A 140 27.12 -4.36 -0.03
C MET A 140 28.49 -4.30 -0.75
N PRO A 141 28.66 -3.43 -1.76
CA PRO A 141 29.96 -3.17 -2.36
C PRO A 141 30.97 -2.69 -1.30
N HIS A 142 32.15 -3.30 -1.27
CA HIS A 142 33.25 -2.96 -0.35
C HIS A 142 33.02 -3.25 1.15
N ALA A 143 32.02 -4.05 1.50
CA ALA A 143 31.83 -4.49 2.88
C ALA A 143 33.02 -5.30 3.42
N ALA A 144 33.19 -5.30 4.74
CA ALA A 144 34.18 -6.13 5.40
C ALA A 144 33.85 -7.62 5.22
N PRO A 145 34.87 -8.51 5.17
CA PRO A 145 34.64 -9.95 5.17
C PRO A 145 33.81 -10.37 6.39
N GLY A 146 32.84 -11.25 6.18
CA GLY A 146 31.93 -11.75 7.21
C GLY A 146 30.45 -11.64 6.83
N PRO A 147 29.56 -12.14 7.70
CA PRO A 147 28.12 -12.16 7.46
C PRO A 147 27.51 -10.74 7.36
N ASP A 148 28.14 -9.75 7.99
CA ASP A 148 27.71 -8.34 7.97
C ASP A 148 27.82 -7.70 6.56
N ALA A 149 28.47 -8.37 5.61
CA ALA A 149 28.48 -7.97 4.20
C ALA A 149 27.11 -8.14 3.53
N CYS A 150 26.29 -9.07 4.02
CA CYS A 150 24.95 -9.34 3.53
C CYS A 150 23.94 -8.48 4.29
N LYS A 151 23.42 -7.43 3.67
CA LYS A 151 22.34 -6.63 4.27
C LYS A 151 20.98 -7.19 3.89
N SER A 152 20.05 -7.23 4.84
CA SER A 152 18.66 -7.58 4.56
C SER A 152 18.04 -6.57 3.61
N CYS A 153 17.29 -7.07 2.62
CA CYS A 153 16.42 -6.21 1.82
C CYS A 153 15.28 -5.65 2.70
N GLY A 154 14.73 -4.48 2.35
CA GLY A 154 13.71 -3.82 3.15
C GLY A 154 12.33 -4.50 3.11
N PRO A 155 11.29 -3.88 3.68
CA PRO A 155 9.96 -4.48 3.75
C PRO A 155 9.39 -4.77 2.36
N SER A 156 8.71 -5.91 2.22
CA SER A 156 8.04 -6.36 0.98
C SER A 156 8.94 -6.36 -0.26
N SER A 157 10.19 -6.79 -0.07
CA SER A 157 11.19 -6.90 -1.13
C SER A 157 11.73 -8.34 -1.24
N LYS A 158 12.25 -8.68 -2.42
CA LYS A 158 12.89 -9.95 -2.74
C LYS A 158 14.27 -9.69 -3.33
N SER A 159 15.21 -10.62 -3.13
CA SER A 159 16.57 -10.54 -3.65
C SER A 159 16.75 -11.44 -4.89
N ASP A 160 17.32 -10.93 -5.99
CA ASP A 160 17.77 -11.75 -7.11
C ASP A 160 19.25 -12.10 -6.95
N LYS A 161 19.55 -13.38 -6.71
CA LYS A 161 20.93 -13.91 -6.52
C LYS A 161 21.77 -13.10 -5.52
N HIS A 162 21.12 -12.54 -4.50
CA HIS A 162 21.72 -11.69 -3.47
C HIS A 162 22.53 -10.49 -4.01
N SER A 163 22.17 -9.99 -5.20
CA SER A 163 22.87 -8.89 -5.85
C SER A 163 22.09 -7.57 -5.76
N LEU A 164 20.77 -7.64 -5.90
CA LEU A 164 19.87 -6.50 -5.89
C LEU A 164 18.51 -6.88 -5.29
N CYS A 165 17.90 -5.94 -4.59
CA CYS A 165 16.56 -6.07 -4.06
C CYS A 165 15.55 -5.50 -5.05
N TYR A 166 14.40 -6.14 -5.19
CA TYR A 166 13.31 -5.71 -6.07
C TYR A 166 11.95 -6.10 -5.48
N SER A 167 10.87 -5.51 -6.00
CA SER A 167 9.50 -5.92 -5.67
C SER A 167 8.94 -6.88 -6.72
N ASP A 168 8.23 -7.91 -6.30
CA ASP A 168 7.56 -8.89 -7.16
C ASP A 168 6.10 -8.51 -7.49
N CYS A 169 5.75 -7.23 -7.37
CA CYS A 169 4.40 -6.67 -7.53
C CYS A 169 3.34 -7.13 -6.51
N HIS A 170 3.68 -7.99 -5.56
CA HIS A 170 2.72 -8.51 -4.58
C HIS A 170 2.98 -7.87 -3.22
N PHE A 171 1.97 -7.20 -2.68
CA PHE A 171 2.07 -6.55 -1.38
C PHE A 171 0.93 -6.99 -0.48
N THR A 172 1.27 -7.35 0.76
CA THR A 172 0.28 -7.78 1.75
C THR A 172 0.40 -6.91 2.98
N TYR A 173 -0.72 -6.35 3.42
CA TYR A 173 -0.78 -5.51 4.60
C TYR A 173 -1.91 -5.97 5.51
N THR A 174 -1.61 -6.13 6.79
CA THR A 174 -2.57 -6.55 7.81
C THR A 174 -2.87 -5.39 8.73
N GLU A 175 -4.12 -4.94 8.73
CA GLU A 175 -4.62 -3.91 9.64
C GLU A 175 -5.71 -4.51 10.54
N GLY A 176 -5.37 -4.71 11.82
CA GLY A 176 -6.25 -5.39 12.77
C GLY A 176 -6.60 -6.82 12.32
N ASN A 177 -7.88 -7.06 12.00
CA ASN A 177 -8.40 -8.37 11.57
C ASN A 177 -8.57 -8.52 10.05
N ALA A 178 -8.15 -7.51 9.27
CA ALA A 178 -8.26 -7.50 7.82
C ALA A 178 -6.88 -7.59 7.17
N THR A 179 -6.71 -8.57 6.29
CA THR A 179 -5.52 -8.69 5.43
C THR A 179 -5.89 -8.18 4.05
N LEU A 180 -5.27 -7.07 3.65
CA LEU A 180 -5.37 -6.54 2.30
C LEU A 180 -4.22 -7.11 1.48
N THR A 181 -4.54 -7.66 0.32
CA THR A 181 -3.55 -8.17 -0.63
C THR A 181 -3.66 -7.36 -1.91
N PHE A 182 -2.53 -6.88 -2.42
CA PHE A 182 -2.44 -6.03 -3.58
C PHE A 182 -1.61 -6.75 -4.65
N ASP A 183 -2.13 -6.73 -5.88
CA ASP A 183 -1.42 -7.24 -7.06
C ASP A 183 -1.23 -6.09 -8.06
N PHE A 184 -0.03 -5.53 -8.04
CA PHE A 184 0.36 -4.41 -8.88
C PHE A 184 0.79 -4.82 -10.30
N SER A 185 0.75 -6.12 -10.63
CA SER A 185 1.11 -6.61 -11.97
C SER A 185 0.22 -6.02 -13.06
N SER A 186 -0.99 -5.59 -12.69
CA SER A 186 -1.99 -4.99 -13.58
C SER A 186 -1.67 -3.55 -14.02
N LEU A 187 -0.78 -2.83 -13.31
CA LEU A 187 -0.36 -1.46 -13.63
C LEU A 187 0.50 -1.38 -14.91
N GLY A 188 1.05 -2.51 -15.36
CA GLY A 188 2.00 -2.58 -16.46
C GLY A 188 3.46 -2.51 -16.00
N PRO A 189 4.42 -2.80 -16.90
CA PRO A 189 5.82 -2.95 -16.53
C PRO A 189 6.53 -1.61 -16.26
N VAL A 190 6.14 -0.53 -16.93
CA VAL A 190 6.74 0.81 -16.80
C VAL A 190 5.64 1.86 -16.95
N GLY A 191 5.53 2.75 -15.97
CA GLY A 191 4.73 3.96 -16.05
C GLY A 191 5.55 5.11 -16.60
N SER A 192 4.93 5.96 -17.43
CA SER A 192 5.58 7.14 -18.00
C SER A 192 4.81 8.40 -17.66
N LEU A 193 5.51 9.45 -17.25
CA LEU A 193 4.93 10.77 -17.00
C LEU A 193 5.74 11.84 -17.75
N MET A 194 5.05 12.69 -18.51
CA MET A 194 5.63 13.91 -19.05
C MET A 194 5.05 15.11 -18.28
N ASN A 195 5.92 15.87 -17.62
CA ASN A 195 5.52 17.06 -16.88
C ASN A 195 5.04 18.19 -17.81
N GLY A 196 4.49 19.25 -17.22
CA GLY A 196 4.13 20.47 -17.94
C GLY A 196 5.32 21.15 -18.63
N PRO A 197 5.06 22.06 -19.59
CA PRO A 197 6.12 22.71 -20.34
C PRO A 197 6.94 23.66 -19.47
N SER A 198 8.26 23.53 -19.56
CA SER A 198 9.24 24.43 -18.95
C SER A 198 10.04 25.15 -20.03
N PHE A 199 10.70 26.25 -19.67
CA PHE A 199 11.44 27.07 -20.62
C PHE A 199 12.85 27.33 -20.10
N THR A 200 13.85 27.16 -20.97
CA THR A 200 15.22 27.57 -20.67
C THR A 200 15.33 29.10 -20.60
N SER A 201 16.42 29.63 -20.06
CA SER A 201 16.69 31.07 -20.06
C SER A 201 16.69 31.72 -21.45
N LYS A 202 16.91 30.91 -22.51
CA LYS A 202 16.85 31.33 -23.91
C LYS A 202 15.44 31.20 -24.54
N GLY A 203 14.43 30.80 -23.76
CA GLY A 203 13.06 30.63 -24.22
C GLY A 203 12.78 29.31 -24.94
N THR A 204 13.74 28.37 -25.00
CA THR A 204 13.51 27.03 -25.56
C THR A 204 12.58 26.24 -24.64
N LYS A 205 11.45 25.79 -25.18
CA LYS A 205 10.48 24.92 -24.49
C LYS A 205 11.07 23.52 -24.32
N TYR A 206 10.92 22.92 -23.14
CA TYR A 206 11.29 21.53 -22.86
C TYR A 206 10.31 20.90 -21.87
N PHE A 207 10.35 19.57 -21.79
CA PHE A 207 9.56 18.76 -20.87
C PHE A 207 10.46 17.77 -20.15
N HIS A 208 10.14 17.44 -18.90
CA HIS A 208 10.75 16.30 -18.23
C HIS A 208 9.87 15.07 -18.44
N HIS A 209 10.49 13.99 -18.90
CA HIS A 209 9.84 12.70 -19.10
C HIS A 209 10.45 11.70 -18.13
N PHE A 210 9.60 11.11 -17.28
CA PHE A 210 10.00 10.14 -16.27
C PHE A 210 9.50 8.77 -16.68
N ASN A 211 10.38 7.78 -16.63
CA ASN A 211 10.01 6.38 -16.73
C ASN A 211 10.20 5.72 -15.37
N ILE A 212 9.14 5.08 -14.87
CA ILE A 212 9.07 4.50 -13.52
C ILE A 212 8.71 3.03 -13.65
N SER A 213 9.61 2.16 -13.19
CA SER A 213 9.33 0.74 -13.00
C SER A 213 9.22 0.43 -11.52
N ILE A 214 8.10 -0.15 -11.12
CA ILE A 214 7.83 -0.51 -9.71
C ILE A 214 8.24 -1.97 -9.43
N CYS A 215 8.16 -2.84 -10.43
CA CYS A 215 8.37 -4.27 -10.29
C CYS A 215 9.65 -4.73 -10.98
N GLY A 216 10.40 -5.63 -10.34
CA GLY A 216 11.74 -6.08 -10.78
C GLY A 216 11.81 -6.93 -12.05
N GLY A 217 10.74 -7.02 -12.84
CA GLY A 217 10.75 -7.77 -14.11
C GLY A 217 11.36 -7.01 -15.29
N LYS A 218 11.07 -5.70 -15.39
CA LYS A 218 11.58 -4.85 -16.49
C LYS A 218 11.94 -3.48 -15.94
N LEU A 219 13.21 -3.12 -16.03
CA LEU A 219 13.70 -1.79 -15.63
C LEU A 219 13.22 -0.70 -16.59
N ALA A 220 13.11 0.52 -16.08
CA ALA A 220 12.85 1.71 -16.88
C ALA A 220 14.08 2.04 -17.73
N VAL A 221 13.85 2.47 -18.97
CA VAL A 221 14.91 2.84 -19.92
C VAL A 221 14.71 4.29 -20.34
N CYS A 222 15.75 5.10 -20.19
CA CYS A 222 15.80 6.47 -20.72
C CYS A 222 16.90 6.55 -21.78
N THR A 223 16.56 7.04 -22.97
CA THR A 223 17.44 7.08 -24.14
C THR A 223 17.72 8.51 -24.57
N ASP A 224 18.98 8.80 -24.85
CA ASP A 224 19.40 10.05 -25.47
C ASP A 224 19.43 9.90 -27.00
N ASN A 225 18.78 10.84 -27.70
CA ASN A 225 18.65 10.88 -29.15
C ASN A 225 19.43 12.06 -29.76
N VAL A 226 20.29 12.73 -28.98
CA VAL A 226 21.17 13.78 -29.50
C VAL A 226 22.43 13.12 -30.04
N THR A 227 22.60 13.12 -31.36
CA THR A 227 23.88 12.79 -31.99
C THR A 227 24.86 13.91 -31.67
N ASP A 228 25.90 13.59 -30.90
CA ASP A 228 27.04 14.47 -30.71
C ASP A 228 27.71 14.69 -32.09
N LEU A 229 27.63 15.91 -32.64
CA LEU A 229 28.20 16.27 -33.95
C LEU A 229 29.74 16.22 -33.98
N SER A 230 30.38 15.78 -32.89
CA SER A 230 31.83 15.61 -32.76
C SER A 230 32.35 14.25 -33.27
N ILE A 231 31.47 13.29 -33.59
CA ILE A 231 31.87 11.94 -34.00
C ILE A 231 31.74 11.78 -35.52
N THR A 232 32.90 11.76 -36.20
CA THR A 232 32.99 11.47 -37.64
C THR A 232 32.39 10.10 -37.98
N ASP A 233 31.69 10.02 -39.12
CA ASP A 233 30.80 8.95 -39.63
C ASP A 233 31.37 7.51 -39.74
N SER A 234 32.55 7.19 -39.19
CA SER A 234 33.24 5.92 -39.39
C SER A 234 32.94 4.80 -38.38
N GLN A 235 32.12 5.03 -37.34
CA GLN A 235 31.82 4.04 -36.29
C GLN A 235 30.34 3.64 -36.16
N ARG A 236 29.50 3.95 -37.16
CA ARG A 236 28.04 3.78 -37.10
C ARG A 236 27.47 2.35 -37.07
N GLU A 237 28.28 1.30 -37.02
CA GLU A 237 27.76 -0.08 -37.11
C GLU A 237 27.76 -0.90 -35.80
N LYS A 238 28.19 -0.35 -34.65
CA LYS A 238 28.22 -1.14 -33.38
C LYS A 238 27.75 -0.46 -32.10
N GLU A 239 27.36 0.80 -32.12
CA GLU A 239 26.90 1.50 -30.91
C GLU A 239 25.37 1.68 -30.93
N GLY A 240 24.70 1.01 -30.00
CA GLY A 240 23.30 1.29 -29.70
C GLY A 240 23.14 2.69 -29.08
N PRO A 241 21.92 3.24 -29.05
CA PRO A 241 21.66 4.56 -28.46
C PRO A 241 22.12 4.63 -26.99
N ASN A 242 22.70 5.76 -26.57
CA ASN A 242 23.09 6.03 -25.18
C ASN A 242 21.86 5.93 -24.28
N ALA A 243 21.70 4.77 -23.63
CA ALA A 243 20.50 4.41 -22.87
C ALA A 243 20.88 4.02 -21.44
N ILE A 244 20.18 4.61 -20.47
CA ILE A 244 20.31 4.29 -19.05
C ILE A 244 19.15 3.38 -18.66
N THR A 245 19.47 2.29 -17.96
CA THR A 245 18.50 1.29 -17.48
C THR A 245 18.49 1.24 -15.94
N THR A 246 17.44 1.76 -15.30
CA THR A 246 17.32 1.85 -13.82
C THR A 246 15.88 1.63 -13.38
N PHE A 247 15.56 1.66 -12.09
CA PHE A 247 14.15 1.60 -11.65
C PHE A 247 13.40 2.86 -12.07
N ILE A 248 14.03 4.02 -11.86
CA ILE A 248 13.43 5.32 -12.17
C ILE A 248 14.48 6.19 -12.85
N CYS A 249 14.13 6.70 -14.02
CA CYS A 249 14.99 7.59 -14.79
C CYS A 249 14.19 8.78 -15.35
N GLN A 250 14.91 9.85 -15.66
CA GLN A 250 14.37 11.08 -16.23
C GLN A 250 15.12 11.41 -17.52
N SER A 251 14.41 11.84 -18.55
CA SER A 251 14.99 12.47 -19.73
C SER A 251 14.36 13.85 -19.99
N THR A 252 15.10 14.73 -20.64
CA THR A 252 14.61 16.04 -21.06
C THR A 252 14.23 16.00 -22.53
N ILE A 253 12.95 16.21 -22.81
CA ILE A 253 12.39 16.19 -24.16
C ILE A 253 12.23 17.63 -24.67
N ILE A 254 12.92 17.96 -25.75
CA ILE A 254 12.77 19.23 -26.47
C ILE A 254 11.91 18.94 -27.70
N PRO A 255 10.68 19.49 -27.79
CA PRO A 255 9.81 19.25 -28.92
C PRO A 255 10.39 19.85 -30.21
N ALA A 256 10.10 19.20 -31.33
CA ALA A 256 10.38 19.75 -32.66
C ALA A 256 9.59 21.04 -32.87
N SER A 257 10.21 22.18 -32.57
CA SER A 257 9.65 23.49 -32.93
C SER A 257 10.02 23.78 -34.38
N GLY A 258 9.08 24.31 -35.18
CA GLY A 258 9.21 24.53 -36.63
C GLY A 258 10.34 25.48 -37.10
N ARG A 259 11.35 25.75 -36.26
CA ARG A 259 12.58 26.49 -36.54
C ARG A 259 13.83 25.60 -36.34
N GLY A 260 13.88 24.43 -36.99
CA GLY A 260 15.14 23.72 -37.22
C GLY A 260 15.29 22.26 -36.76
N PHE A 261 14.31 21.67 -36.05
CA PHE A 261 14.35 20.25 -35.69
C PHE A 261 13.18 19.49 -36.33
N HIS A 262 13.47 18.38 -37.03
CA HIS A 262 12.44 17.53 -37.68
C HIS A 262 11.81 16.50 -36.73
N THR A 263 12.47 16.18 -35.61
CA THR A 263 12.02 15.20 -34.59
C THR A 263 12.25 15.76 -33.19
N ALA A 264 11.46 15.33 -32.21
CA ALA A 264 11.68 15.69 -30.81
C ALA A 264 13.03 15.13 -30.34
N LEU A 265 13.82 15.96 -29.64
CA LEU A 265 15.11 15.56 -29.10
C LEU A 265 14.94 15.09 -27.65
N SER A 266 15.54 13.95 -27.33
CA SER A 266 15.69 13.46 -25.95
C SER A 266 17.15 13.62 -25.56
N SER A 267 17.43 14.31 -24.47
CA SER A 267 18.77 14.56 -23.97
C SER A 267 18.78 14.53 -22.44
N GLN A 268 19.98 14.40 -21.86
CA GLN A 268 20.19 14.42 -20.42
C GLN A 268 19.41 13.30 -19.72
N SER A 269 19.63 12.05 -20.14
CA SER A 269 19.16 10.90 -19.39
C SER A 269 19.84 10.88 -18.02
N ILE A 270 19.04 10.92 -16.95
CA ILE A 270 19.48 11.02 -15.57
C ILE A 270 18.95 9.81 -14.78
N ASN A 271 19.84 9.18 -14.01
CA ASN A 271 19.47 8.20 -13.00
C ASN A 271 18.86 8.93 -11.78
N LEU A 272 17.59 8.66 -11.49
CA LEU A 272 16.94 9.15 -10.27
C LEU A 272 16.99 8.12 -9.16
N ALA A 273 16.78 6.84 -9.49
CA ALA A 273 16.96 5.75 -8.56
C ALA A 273 17.27 4.41 -9.25
N ASP A 274 18.28 3.74 -8.72
CA ASP A 274 18.76 2.42 -9.16
C ASP A 274 18.67 1.35 -8.05
N THR A 275 18.39 1.76 -6.82
CA THR A 275 18.28 0.87 -5.67
C THR A 275 16.87 0.92 -5.09
N PHE A 276 16.22 -0.23 -4.97
CA PHE A 276 14.95 -0.37 -4.27
C PHE A 276 15.19 -0.55 -2.76
N VAL A 277 14.56 0.31 -1.95
CA VAL A 277 14.70 0.28 -0.49
C VAL A 277 13.63 -0.61 0.13
N GLY A 278 12.38 -0.48 -0.31
CA GLY A 278 11.26 -1.29 0.18
C GLY A 278 9.90 -0.67 -0.11
N ALA A 279 8.84 -1.41 0.22
CA ALA A 279 7.46 -0.94 0.12
C ALA A 279 6.75 -1.04 1.47
N THR A 280 6.06 0.03 1.87
CA THR A 280 5.28 0.09 3.12
C THR A 280 4.12 1.08 2.99
N VAL A 281 3.12 0.96 3.86
CA VAL A 281 2.06 1.96 4.03
C VAL A 281 2.52 3.17 4.86
N ASP A 282 3.64 3.03 5.59
CA ASP A 282 4.20 4.10 6.39
C ASP A 282 4.72 5.24 5.52
N ASN A 283 4.67 6.46 6.07
CA ASN A 283 5.16 7.67 5.40
C ASN A 283 6.66 7.89 5.56
N ASN A 284 7.39 7.02 6.25
CA ASN A 284 8.83 7.17 6.42
C ASN A 284 9.53 5.81 6.39
N LEU A 285 10.60 5.70 5.61
CA LEU A 285 11.46 4.52 5.56
C LEU A 285 12.92 4.94 5.37
N GLU A 286 13.81 4.48 6.25
CA GLU A 286 15.26 4.77 6.20
C GLU A 286 15.63 6.25 5.98
N GLY A 287 14.91 7.16 6.63
CA GLY A 287 15.13 8.61 6.55
C GLY A 287 14.55 9.28 5.29
N ILE A 288 13.81 8.55 4.46
CA ILE A 288 13.04 9.10 3.34
C ILE A 288 11.59 9.26 3.81
N SER A 289 11.12 10.50 3.91
CA SER A 289 9.76 10.82 4.35
C SER A 289 8.87 11.31 3.22
N VAL A 290 7.64 10.80 3.16
CA VAL A 290 6.56 11.29 2.32
C VAL A 290 5.88 12.47 2.98
N THR A 291 5.80 13.59 2.27
CA THR A 291 5.12 14.78 2.77
C THR A 291 3.62 14.62 2.51
N SER A 292 2.86 14.23 3.54
CA SER A 292 1.45 13.84 3.43
C SER A 292 0.48 14.92 2.93
N ASP A 293 0.94 16.16 2.75
CA ASP A 293 0.12 17.30 2.30
C ASP A 293 0.38 17.71 0.84
N LEU A 294 1.27 16.98 0.13
CA LEU A 294 1.58 17.25 -1.28
C LEU A 294 0.53 16.73 -2.26
N PHE A 295 -0.26 15.73 -1.85
CA PHE A 295 -1.32 15.14 -2.65
C PHE A 295 -2.68 15.27 -1.96
N PRO A 296 -3.79 15.41 -2.72
CA PRO A 296 -5.14 15.47 -2.13
C PRO A 296 -5.41 14.23 -1.27
N LYS A 297 -5.96 14.41 -0.07
CA LYS A 297 -6.34 13.29 0.79
C LYS A 297 -7.69 12.73 0.33
N THR A 298 -7.74 11.46 -0.05
CA THR A 298 -9.00 10.73 -0.29
C THR A 298 -9.46 10.03 0.99
N SER A 299 -10.77 9.73 1.11
CA SER A 299 -11.30 9.05 2.31
C SER A 299 -10.66 7.66 2.44
N LYS A 300 -9.86 7.47 3.49
CA LYS A 300 -8.98 6.31 3.72
C LYS A 300 -9.74 5.01 4.06
N LYS A 301 -10.49 4.44 3.12
CA LYS A 301 -10.96 3.05 3.26
C LYS A 301 -9.88 2.02 2.84
N VAL A 302 -8.99 2.42 1.92
CA VAL A 302 -7.82 1.65 1.49
C VAL A 302 -6.58 2.51 1.73
N PRO A 303 -5.51 1.99 2.35
CA PRO A 303 -4.27 2.72 2.56
C PRO A 303 -3.49 2.89 1.24
N ASP A 304 -2.80 4.01 1.12
CA ASP A 304 -1.83 4.21 0.04
C ASP A 304 -0.57 3.37 0.32
N VAL A 305 0.04 2.80 -0.72
CA VAL A 305 1.27 1.99 -0.61
C VAL A 305 2.44 2.76 -1.19
N ASN A 306 3.46 3.04 -0.38
CA ASN A 306 4.62 3.82 -0.75
C ASN A 306 5.79 2.91 -1.11
N PHE A 307 6.32 3.07 -2.33
CA PHE A 307 7.55 2.42 -2.79
C PHE A 307 8.71 3.38 -2.69
N TYR A 308 9.74 2.99 -1.94
CA TYR A 308 10.92 3.81 -1.68
C TYR A 308 12.10 3.34 -2.52
N TYR A 309 12.73 4.29 -3.21
CA TYR A 309 13.92 4.08 -4.00
C TYR A 309 14.99 5.12 -3.65
N ARG A 310 16.25 4.77 -3.89
CA ARG A 310 17.40 5.64 -3.65
C ARG A 310 18.43 5.47 -4.76
N SER A 311 19.16 6.53 -5.06
CA SER A 311 20.42 6.51 -5.81
C SER A 311 21.52 7.10 -4.93
N LEU A 312 22.68 6.44 -4.88
CA LEU A 312 23.85 6.90 -4.14
C LEU A 312 24.72 7.89 -4.95
N GLU A 313 24.31 8.23 -6.17
CA GLU A 313 25.02 9.19 -7.02
C GLU A 313 24.93 10.60 -6.42
N THR A 314 26.05 11.05 -5.85
CA THR A 314 26.16 12.37 -5.23
C THR A 314 26.19 13.46 -6.29
N THR A 315 25.45 14.54 -6.07
CA THR A 315 25.47 15.73 -6.94
C THR A 315 25.86 16.96 -6.14
N SER A 316 26.22 18.06 -6.81
CA SER A 316 26.57 19.33 -6.14
C SER A 316 25.48 19.85 -5.19
N SER A 317 24.23 19.42 -5.38
CA SER A 317 23.08 19.82 -4.56
C SER A 317 22.65 18.75 -3.57
N CYS A 318 22.98 17.48 -3.81
CA CYS A 318 22.55 16.34 -2.98
C CYS A 318 23.76 15.47 -2.63
N GLU A 319 24.35 15.73 -1.46
CA GLU A 319 25.55 15.02 -0.97
C GLU A 319 25.27 13.56 -0.59
N SER A 320 24.04 13.25 -0.18
CA SER A 320 23.58 11.90 0.19
C SER A 320 22.96 11.13 -0.97
N GLY A 321 23.01 11.69 -2.19
CA GLY A 321 22.33 11.15 -3.36
C GLY A 321 20.86 11.57 -3.47
N ARG A 322 20.12 10.91 -4.35
CA ARG A 322 18.70 11.20 -4.61
C ARG A 322 17.80 10.13 -4.01
N SER A 323 16.59 10.52 -3.64
CA SER A 323 15.55 9.61 -3.20
C SER A 323 14.28 9.82 -4.01
N VAL A 324 13.56 8.73 -4.25
CA VAL A 324 12.30 8.77 -4.99
C VAL A 324 11.27 7.96 -4.22
N VAL A 325 10.08 8.53 -4.06
CA VAL A 325 8.92 7.82 -3.51
C VAL A 325 7.80 7.79 -4.54
N VAL A 326 7.30 6.59 -4.79
CA VAL A 326 6.14 6.37 -5.65
C VAL A 326 5.00 5.87 -4.78
N THR A 327 3.99 6.72 -4.60
CA THR A 327 2.79 6.43 -3.82
C THR A 327 1.72 5.85 -4.73
N LEU A 328 1.37 4.58 -4.53
CA LEU A 328 0.27 3.92 -5.21
C LEU A 328 -1.03 4.17 -4.46
N ARG A 329 -2.05 4.64 -5.18
CA ARG A 329 -3.38 4.92 -4.63
C ARG A 329 -4.47 4.20 -5.41
N CYS A 330 -5.31 3.47 -4.67
CA CYS A 330 -6.49 2.83 -5.21
C CYS A 330 -7.52 3.87 -5.64
N ASN A 331 -7.87 3.87 -6.92
CA ASN A 331 -8.99 4.62 -7.47
C ASN A 331 -9.74 3.76 -8.52
N PRO A 332 -10.92 3.20 -8.18
CA PRO A 332 -11.64 2.29 -9.06
C PRO A 332 -12.18 2.96 -10.34
N ASP A 333 -12.31 4.29 -10.35
CA ASP A 333 -12.82 5.04 -11.51
C ASP A 333 -11.74 5.25 -12.59
N LYS A 334 -10.47 4.99 -12.27
CA LYS A 334 -9.32 5.10 -13.19
C LYS A 334 -9.09 3.78 -13.94
N SER A 335 -8.36 3.86 -15.05
CA SER A 335 -7.94 2.66 -15.80
C SER A 335 -7.03 1.75 -14.97
N THR A 336 -6.88 0.49 -15.42
CA THR A 336 -6.04 -0.52 -14.75
C THR A 336 -4.56 -0.16 -14.74
N THR A 337 -4.08 0.58 -15.75
CA THR A 337 -2.72 1.15 -15.76
C THR A 337 -2.65 2.43 -14.92
N GLY A 338 -3.77 3.13 -14.76
CA GLY A 338 -3.86 4.37 -13.99
C GLY A 338 -3.25 5.59 -14.67
N GLU A 339 -3.07 6.63 -13.86
CA GLU A 339 -2.46 7.91 -14.22
C GLU A 339 -1.40 8.28 -13.19
N LEU A 340 -0.22 8.65 -13.68
CA LEU A 340 0.90 9.09 -12.86
C LEU A 340 0.90 10.62 -12.79
N SER A 341 1.16 11.18 -11.61
CA SER A 341 1.13 12.62 -11.38
C SER A 341 2.20 13.06 -10.39
N VAL A 342 2.53 14.35 -10.45
CA VAL A 342 3.44 15.03 -9.51
C VAL A 342 2.66 16.00 -8.62
N PRO A 343 3.19 16.38 -7.45
CA PRO A 343 2.56 17.34 -6.57
C PRO A 343 2.29 18.68 -7.28
N SER A 344 1.12 19.28 -7.04
CA SER A 344 0.77 20.59 -7.61
C SER A 344 1.70 21.71 -7.14
N GLN A 345 2.22 21.59 -5.92
CA GLN A 345 3.19 22.53 -5.33
C GLN A 345 4.57 22.41 -5.99
N CYS A 346 4.89 21.24 -6.57
CA CYS A 346 6.21 20.92 -7.09
C CYS A 346 6.09 20.27 -8.48
N PRO A 347 5.85 21.07 -9.53
CA PRO A 347 5.58 20.58 -10.89
C PRO A 347 6.80 19.94 -11.56
N ALA A 348 7.99 20.06 -10.98
CA ALA A 348 9.19 19.33 -11.38
C ALA A 348 9.25 17.90 -10.83
N GLY A 349 8.30 17.50 -9.98
CA GLY A 349 8.31 16.23 -9.24
C GLY A 349 9.13 16.26 -7.95
N THR A 350 9.85 17.35 -7.69
CA THR A 350 10.66 17.57 -6.49
C THR A 350 10.58 19.03 -6.05
N CYS A 351 10.69 19.27 -4.74
CA CYS A 351 10.66 20.61 -4.14
C CYS A 351 12.06 21.08 -3.70
N ASP A 352 12.93 20.13 -3.33
CA ASP A 352 14.28 20.36 -2.82
C ASP A 352 15.38 19.99 -3.86
N GLY A 353 15.01 19.32 -4.95
CA GLY A 353 15.93 18.83 -5.98
C GLY A 353 16.54 17.45 -5.68
N CYS A 354 16.30 16.90 -4.49
CA CYS A 354 16.90 15.64 -4.02
C CYS A 354 15.86 14.54 -3.78
N THR A 355 14.66 14.92 -3.35
CA THR A 355 13.55 14.01 -3.04
C THR A 355 12.46 14.18 -4.08
N PHE A 356 12.22 13.14 -4.87
CA PHE A 356 11.16 13.11 -5.87
C PHE A 356 9.96 12.34 -5.34
N GLN A 357 8.76 12.87 -5.56
CA GLN A 357 7.51 12.24 -5.11
C GLN A 357 6.53 12.14 -6.27
N PHE A 358 6.01 10.94 -6.49
CA PHE A 358 5.03 10.65 -7.54
C PHE A 358 3.80 9.98 -6.94
N LEU A 359 2.63 10.35 -7.44
CA LEU A 359 1.36 9.69 -7.10
C LEU A 359 0.88 8.94 -8.34
N TRP A 360 0.66 7.64 -8.19
CA TRP A 360 0.12 6.79 -9.22
C TRP A 360 -1.27 6.31 -8.80
N GLU A 361 -2.30 6.92 -9.39
CA GLU A 361 -3.71 6.57 -9.11
C GLU A 361 -4.22 5.58 -10.13
N SER A 362 -4.71 4.43 -9.67
CA SER A 362 -5.17 3.37 -10.57
C SER A 362 -6.20 2.46 -9.91
N SER A 363 -7.04 1.82 -10.73
CA SER A 363 -7.84 0.67 -10.27
C SER A 363 -6.98 -0.58 -10.03
N GLY A 364 -5.81 -0.70 -10.70
CA GLY A 364 -4.82 -1.75 -10.45
C GLY A 364 -4.06 -1.61 -9.13
N ALA A 365 -4.13 -0.43 -8.48
CA ALA A 365 -3.56 -0.20 -7.16
C ALA A 365 -4.55 -0.55 -6.02
N CYS A 366 -5.73 -1.07 -6.35
CA CYS A 366 -6.71 -1.52 -5.36
C CYS A 366 -6.41 -2.95 -4.87
N PRO A 367 -6.82 -3.29 -3.64
CA PRO A 367 -6.67 -4.64 -3.11
C PRO A 367 -7.49 -5.64 -3.92
N THR A 368 -7.10 -6.91 -3.89
CA THR A 368 -7.85 -7.99 -4.51
C THR A 368 -9.14 -8.26 -3.73
N CYS A 369 -10.24 -8.53 -4.46
CA CYS A 369 -11.53 -8.75 -3.80
C CYS A 369 -11.54 -10.08 -3.05
N THR A 370 -12.18 -10.05 -1.88
CA THR A 370 -12.39 -11.18 -0.96
C THR A 370 -13.88 -11.42 -0.72
N GLU A 371 -14.23 -12.49 -0.01
CA GLU A 371 -15.61 -12.78 0.37
C GLU A 371 -16.24 -11.72 1.29
N ARG A 372 -15.42 -10.85 1.90
CA ARG A 372 -15.89 -9.75 2.74
C ARG A 372 -16.41 -8.56 1.92
N ASP A 373 -16.09 -8.53 0.63
CA ASP A 373 -16.36 -7.38 -0.25
C ASP A 373 -17.70 -7.48 -0.99
N TYR A 374 -18.42 -8.60 -0.86
CA TYR A 374 -19.78 -8.77 -1.38
C TYR A 374 -20.74 -9.25 -0.28
N HIS A 375 -22.02 -8.95 -0.45
CA HIS A 375 -23.09 -9.43 0.42
C HIS A 375 -24.17 -10.14 -0.41
N GLN A 376 -24.94 -10.98 0.27
CA GLN A 376 -26.06 -11.70 -0.33
C GLN A 376 -27.33 -10.87 -0.20
N ILE A 377 -28.10 -10.79 -1.29
CA ILE A 377 -29.42 -10.19 -1.35
C ILE A 377 -30.43 -11.27 -1.73
N GLU A 378 -31.52 -11.32 -0.98
CA GLU A 378 -32.61 -12.26 -1.19
C GLU A 378 -33.64 -11.68 -2.18
N GLY A 379 -33.91 -12.43 -3.26
CA GLY A 379 -34.96 -12.10 -4.22
C GLY A 379 -36.37 -12.40 -3.73
N VAL A 380 -37.38 -12.02 -4.52
CA VAL A 380 -38.79 -12.30 -4.22
C VAL A 380 -39.13 -13.76 -4.51
N CYS A 381 -39.90 -14.40 -3.64
CA CYS A 381 -40.41 -15.76 -3.84
C CYS A 381 -41.46 -15.79 -4.96
N LYS A 382 -41.14 -16.42 -6.11
CA LYS A 382 -42.07 -16.61 -7.24
C LYS A 382 -42.20 -18.10 -7.55
N GLY A 383 -43.41 -18.64 -7.44
CA GLY A 383 -43.68 -20.04 -7.80
C GLY A 383 -42.84 -21.07 -7.02
N ARG A 384 -42.73 -20.91 -5.69
CA ARG A 384 -41.88 -21.69 -4.76
C ARG A 384 -40.37 -21.57 -4.94
N ASN A 385 -39.89 -20.74 -5.85
CA ASN A 385 -38.47 -20.51 -6.05
C ASN A 385 -38.10 -19.07 -5.67
N GLN A 386 -37.05 -18.92 -4.86
CA GLN A 386 -36.44 -17.67 -4.45
C GLN A 386 -35.00 -17.63 -4.98
N ASP A 387 -34.67 -16.52 -5.59
CA ASP A 387 -33.34 -16.31 -6.17
C ASP A 387 -32.45 -15.57 -5.18
N LEU A 388 -31.32 -16.16 -4.81
CA LEU A 388 -30.27 -15.55 -4.01
C LEU A 388 -29.25 -14.92 -4.96
N LEU A 389 -29.09 -13.61 -4.85
CA LEU A 389 -28.19 -12.79 -5.64
C LEU A 389 -27.03 -12.34 -4.75
N TYR A 390 -25.84 -12.22 -5.31
CA TYR A 390 -24.68 -11.65 -4.63
C TYR A 390 -24.37 -10.30 -5.27
N VAL A 391 -24.09 -9.28 -4.46
CA VAL A 391 -23.80 -7.92 -4.92
C VAL A 391 -22.59 -7.36 -4.17
N TRP A 392 -21.71 -6.64 -4.88
CA TRP A 392 -20.56 -5.98 -4.28
C TRP A 392 -20.99 -4.90 -3.28
N ASN A 393 -20.18 -4.69 -2.24
CA ASN A 393 -20.39 -3.60 -1.29
C ASN A 393 -20.11 -2.25 -1.97
N GLU A 394 -20.96 -1.25 -1.71
CA GLU A 394 -20.77 0.11 -2.23
C GLU A 394 -20.02 1.00 -1.23
N PRO A 395 -18.96 1.72 -1.64
CA PRO A 395 -18.31 1.71 -2.95
C PRO A 395 -17.41 0.47 -3.12
N LYS A 396 -17.33 -0.05 -4.35
CA LYS A 396 -16.45 -1.17 -4.69
C LYS A 396 -14.99 -0.69 -4.75
N LEU A 397 -14.21 -1.02 -3.71
CA LEU A 397 -12.81 -0.61 -3.55
C LEU A 397 -11.83 -1.78 -3.71
N CYS A 398 -12.16 -2.74 -4.55
CA CYS A 398 -11.33 -3.91 -4.82
C CYS A 398 -11.42 -4.29 -6.31
N MET A 399 -10.36 -4.90 -6.84
CA MET A 399 -10.28 -5.32 -8.24
C MET A 399 -9.68 -6.72 -8.36
N GLY A 400 -10.21 -7.56 -9.26
CA GLY A 400 -9.78 -8.95 -9.38
C GLY A 400 -10.12 -9.81 -8.16
N GLY A 401 -9.35 -10.86 -7.89
CA GLY A 401 -9.58 -11.77 -6.77
C GLY A 401 -10.74 -12.74 -7.00
N VAL A 402 -11.60 -12.90 -5.98
CA VAL A 402 -12.73 -13.84 -6.07
C VAL A 402 -13.81 -13.32 -7.04
N PRO A 403 -14.31 -14.16 -7.98
CA PRO A 403 -15.43 -13.76 -8.83
C PRO A 403 -16.71 -13.69 -8.00
N LEU A 404 -17.64 -12.84 -8.42
CA LEU A 404 -18.96 -12.75 -7.80
C LEU A 404 -19.67 -14.11 -7.96
N PRO A 405 -20.16 -14.73 -6.87
CA PRO A 405 -20.75 -16.07 -6.97
C PRO A 405 -21.97 -16.11 -7.88
N ALA A 406 -22.16 -17.24 -8.58
CA ALA A 406 -23.31 -17.44 -9.43
C ALA A 406 -24.62 -17.42 -8.61
N LYS A 407 -25.68 -16.93 -9.25
CA LYS A 407 -27.05 -16.92 -8.72
C LYS A 407 -27.44 -18.32 -8.24
N LYS A 408 -27.94 -18.42 -7.01
CA LYS A 408 -28.47 -19.66 -6.43
C LYS A 408 -29.99 -19.57 -6.33
N THR A 409 -30.71 -20.63 -6.69
CA THR A 409 -32.16 -20.70 -6.51
C THR A 409 -32.47 -21.63 -5.34
N GLN A 410 -33.18 -21.12 -4.34
CA GLN A 410 -33.62 -21.84 -3.16
C GLN A 410 -35.15 -21.96 -3.16
N THR A 411 -35.69 -23.02 -2.56
CA THR A 411 -37.14 -23.19 -2.42
C THR A 411 -37.68 -22.30 -1.30
N CYS A 412 -38.74 -21.54 -1.57
CA CYS A 412 -39.38 -20.62 -0.64
C CYS A 412 -40.87 -20.91 -0.50
N GLU A 413 -41.46 -20.53 0.63
CA GLU A 413 -42.89 -20.65 0.89
C GLU A 413 -43.56 -19.28 0.75
N GLY A 414 -44.39 -19.10 -0.28
CA GLY A 414 -45.06 -17.83 -0.56
C GLY A 414 -46.20 -17.55 0.42
N ILE A 415 -46.27 -16.33 0.94
CA ILE A 415 -47.28 -15.87 1.90
C ILE A 415 -48.67 -15.68 1.24
N GLU A 416 -48.79 -15.82 -0.08
CA GLU A 416 -50.04 -15.65 -0.85
C GLU A 416 -51.20 -16.50 -0.29
N PHE A 417 -50.93 -17.71 0.20
CA PHE A 417 -51.96 -18.55 0.82
C PHE A 417 -52.59 -17.89 2.06
N TRP A 418 -51.77 -17.29 2.93
CA TRP A 418 -52.25 -16.63 4.15
C TRP A 418 -53.01 -15.33 3.84
N ILE A 419 -52.64 -14.62 2.77
CA ILE A 419 -53.34 -13.41 2.32
C ILE A 419 -54.72 -13.75 1.76
N HIS A 420 -54.83 -14.78 0.92
CA HIS A 420 -56.13 -15.23 0.39
C HIS A 420 -57.04 -15.78 1.50
N LEU A 421 -56.48 -16.53 2.46
CA LEU A 421 -57.22 -17.03 3.62
C LEU A 421 -57.74 -15.87 4.49
N GLY A 422 -56.89 -14.88 4.78
CA GLY A 422 -57.25 -13.70 5.56
C GLY A 422 -58.32 -12.83 4.90
N ALA A 423 -58.20 -12.58 3.60
CA ALA A 423 -59.20 -11.83 2.83
C ALA A 423 -60.56 -12.56 2.77
N GLY A 424 -60.54 -13.89 2.60
CA GLY A 424 -61.75 -14.71 2.63
C GLY A 424 -62.47 -14.67 3.99
N LEU A 425 -61.72 -14.80 5.09
CA LEU A 425 -62.26 -14.70 6.44
C LEU A 425 -62.84 -13.31 6.74
N GLY A 426 -62.14 -12.25 6.29
CA GLY A 426 -62.60 -10.87 6.42
C GLY A 426 -63.90 -10.59 5.67
N ALA A 427 -64.03 -11.06 4.42
CA ALA A 427 -65.25 -10.91 3.65
C ALA A 427 -66.42 -11.69 4.28
N PHE A 428 -66.18 -12.92 4.74
CA PHE A 428 -67.21 -13.74 5.37
C PHE A 428 -67.74 -13.13 6.67
N THR A 429 -66.85 -12.62 7.52
CA THR A 429 -67.24 -11.96 8.78
C THR A 429 -68.02 -10.67 8.54
N ALA A 430 -67.65 -9.87 7.53
CA ALA A 430 -68.39 -8.66 7.16
C ALA A 430 -69.84 -8.99 6.72
N VAL A 431 -70.01 -10.01 5.87
CA VAL A 431 -71.34 -10.46 5.42
C VAL A 431 -72.18 -10.97 6.59
N LEU A 432 -71.58 -11.73 7.51
CA LEU A 432 -72.26 -12.20 8.72
C LEU A 432 -72.73 -11.04 9.60
N LEU A 433 -71.90 -10.02 9.83
CA LEU A 433 -72.28 -8.85 10.62
C LEU A 433 -73.42 -8.05 9.96
N VAL A 434 -73.40 -7.88 8.63
CA VAL A 434 -74.50 -7.25 7.89
C VAL A 434 -75.79 -8.08 8.00
N SER A 435 -75.69 -9.41 7.88
CA SER A 435 -76.85 -10.29 8.03
C SER A 435 -77.46 -10.23 9.44
N LEU A 436 -76.62 -10.20 10.48
CA LEU A 436 -77.04 -10.12 11.88
C LEU A 436 -77.68 -8.76 12.19
N THR A 437 -77.09 -7.67 11.71
CA THR A 437 -77.67 -6.32 11.86
C THR A 437 -79.02 -6.22 11.14
N CYS A 438 -79.16 -6.73 9.91
CA CYS A 438 -80.46 -6.83 9.23
C CYS A 438 -81.47 -7.71 9.98
N TYR A 439 -81.03 -8.85 10.54
CA TYR A 439 -81.87 -9.74 11.33
C TYR A 439 -82.38 -9.06 12.59
N PHE A 440 -81.51 -8.41 13.37
CA PHE A 440 -81.90 -7.65 14.55
C PHE A 440 -82.82 -6.50 14.20
N TRP A 441 -82.57 -5.78 13.11
CA TRP A 441 -83.45 -4.68 12.66
C TRP A 441 -84.86 -5.18 12.32
N LYS A 442 -84.97 -6.31 11.59
CA LYS A 442 -86.26 -6.94 11.27
C LYS A 442 -86.98 -7.47 12.52
N LYS A 443 -86.24 -8.04 13.47
CA LYS A 443 -86.79 -8.53 14.75
C LYS A 443 -87.26 -7.38 15.65
N ASN A 444 -86.55 -6.26 15.67
CA ASN A 444 -86.93 -5.08 16.45
C ASN A 444 -88.21 -4.41 15.91
N LYS A 445 -88.34 -4.29 14.57
CA LYS A 445 -89.61 -3.85 13.95
C LYS A 445 -90.79 -4.77 14.30
N ARG A 446 -90.56 -6.08 14.41
CA ARG A 446 -91.60 -7.05 14.81
C ARG A 446 -92.01 -6.90 16.29
N LEU A 447 -91.10 -6.43 17.15
CA LEU A 447 -91.40 -6.12 18.55
C LEU A 447 -92.18 -4.81 18.67
N GLU A 448 -91.80 -3.74 17.97
CA GLU A 448 -92.58 -2.48 17.93
C GLU A 448 -94.03 -2.71 17.48
N TYR A 449 -94.25 -3.57 16.48
CA TYR A 449 -95.59 -3.92 16.00
C TYR A 449 -96.45 -4.68 17.05
N LYS A 450 -95.82 -5.34 18.04
CA LYS A 450 -96.52 -6.01 19.14
C LYS A 450 -96.76 -5.10 20.34
N TYR A 451 -95.87 -4.14 20.62
CA TYR A 451 -96.07 -3.14 21.68
C TYR A 451 -97.10 -2.06 21.30
N SER A 452 -97.19 -1.67 20.02
CA SER A 452 -98.21 -0.70 19.58
C SER A 452 -99.64 -1.22 19.66
N ARG A 453 -99.84 -2.55 19.58
CA ARG A 453 -101.15 -3.19 19.67
C ARG A 453 -101.69 -3.39 21.10
N LEU A 454 -100.84 -3.27 22.12
CA LEU A 454 -101.25 -3.30 23.53
C LEU A 454 -101.57 -1.90 24.08
N VAL A 455 -100.97 -0.85 23.51
CA VAL A 455 -101.20 0.55 23.93
C VAL A 455 -102.52 1.11 23.36
N MET A 456 -103.12 0.47 22.35
CA MET A 456 -104.36 0.93 21.72
C MET A 456 -105.66 0.39 22.36
N SER A 457 -105.59 -0.55 23.32
CA SER A 457 -106.76 -1.10 24.03
C SER A 457 -106.92 -0.64 25.49
N ALA A 458 -105.96 0.11 26.03
CA ALA A 458 -105.95 0.48 27.45
C ALA A 458 -106.36 1.94 27.73
N ASN A 459 -106.77 2.72 26.70
CA ASN A 459 -106.94 4.17 26.83
C ASN A 459 -108.38 4.66 26.58
N LYS A 460 -109.38 3.89 27.00
CA LYS A 460 -110.79 4.31 27.01
C LYS A 460 -111.45 3.91 28.32
N GLU A 461 -111.22 4.72 29.36
CA GLU A 461 -112.21 5.13 30.37
C GLU A 461 -111.55 6.16 31.30
N CYS A 462 -112.11 7.37 31.28
CA CYS A 462 -111.86 8.45 32.24
C CYS A 462 -112.63 8.15 33.52
N GLU A 463 -112.02 8.36 34.69
CA GLU A 463 -112.57 9.20 35.77
C GLU A 463 -111.55 9.40 36.90
N MET A 464 -111.35 10.66 37.29
CA MET A 464 -110.75 11.10 38.56
C MET A 464 -111.91 11.33 39.55
N PRO A 465 -111.76 11.19 40.90
CA PRO A 465 -111.01 12.21 41.67
C PRO A 465 -110.40 11.83 43.06
N VAL A 466 -109.60 12.78 43.58
CA VAL A 466 -109.45 13.24 45.00
C VAL A 466 -108.60 12.48 46.05
N ALA A 467 -107.47 13.13 46.39
CA ALA A 467 -106.97 13.63 47.70
C ALA A 467 -106.41 12.75 48.86
N ASP A 468 -105.47 13.43 49.55
CA ASP A 468 -105.04 13.44 50.97
C ASP A 468 -103.93 12.52 51.55
N SER A 469 -102.74 13.12 51.73
CA SER A 469 -102.07 13.53 53.00
C SER A 469 -101.85 12.56 54.20
N CYS A 470 -100.56 12.41 54.56
CA CYS A 470 -99.87 12.37 55.89
C CYS A 470 -100.15 11.32 57.01
N ALA A 471 -99.06 10.71 57.54
CA ALA A 471 -98.64 10.55 58.97
C ALA A 471 -97.55 9.44 59.09
N VAL A 472 -96.28 9.71 59.42
CA VAL A 472 -95.60 9.91 60.75
C VAL A 472 -95.46 8.64 61.62
N MET A 473 -94.20 8.33 62.02
CA MET A 473 -93.65 7.87 63.33
C MET A 473 -92.22 7.33 63.06
N GLU A 474 -91.14 8.07 63.36
CA GLU A 474 -90.40 8.19 64.64
C GLU A 474 -89.60 6.95 65.08
N GLY A 475 -88.36 7.20 65.54
CA GLY A 475 -87.45 6.24 66.17
C GLY A 475 -86.07 6.16 65.47
N GLU A 476 -85.35 7.27 65.28
CA GLU A 476 -84.45 7.92 66.24
C GLU A 476 -83.22 7.08 66.68
N ASN A 477 -82.06 7.69 66.41
CA ASN A 477 -80.86 7.81 67.27
C ASN A 477 -79.63 7.00 66.88
N GLU A 478 -78.58 7.64 66.31
CA GLU A 478 -77.58 8.58 66.90
C GLU A 478 -76.25 7.78 66.87
N ALA A 479 -75.05 8.27 66.59
CA ALA A 479 -74.44 9.58 66.47
C ALA A 479 -73.18 9.32 65.59
N ASP A 480 -72.91 10.11 64.56
CA ASP A 480 -72.32 11.45 64.58
C ASP A 480 -70.79 11.41 64.43
N MET A 481 -70.33 12.10 63.39
CA MET A 481 -69.16 13.00 63.31
C MET A 481 -68.44 12.95 61.96
N ASP A 482 -68.78 13.99 61.18
CA ASP A 482 -67.92 15.02 60.59
C ASP A 482 -66.92 14.61 59.50
N ASP A 483 -67.16 15.02 58.24
CA ASP A 483 -66.81 16.31 57.59
C ASP A 483 -65.28 16.43 57.33
N GLU A 484 -64.73 16.85 56.19
CA GLU A 484 -65.19 17.78 55.15
C GLU A 484 -64.27 17.65 53.89
N VAL A 485 -64.88 17.72 52.70
CA VAL A 485 -64.47 18.33 51.40
C VAL A 485 -62.99 18.27 50.90
N VAL A 486 -62.80 17.84 49.64
CA VAL A 486 -62.30 18.65 48.47
C VAL A 486 -62.16 17.76 47.21
N TYR A 487 -62.60 18.32 46.08
CA TYR A 487 -62.67 17.81 44.70
C TYR A 487 -61.43 17.13 44.10
N THR A 488 -61.61 16.12 43.23
CA THR A 488 -61.21 16.09 41.79
C THR A 488 -61.54 14.73 41.10
N LYS A 489 -62.01 14.78 39.83
CA LYS A 489 -62.34 13.68 38.87
C LYS A 489 -61.07 12.90 38.38
N PRO A 490 -61.09 11.83 37.52
CA PRO A 490 -62.14 10.90 37.00
C PRO A 490 -61.71 9.38 36.93
N SER A 491 -62.58 8.55 36.34
CA SER A 491 -62.32 7.36 35.48
C SER A 491 -62.36 5.95 36.12
N LEU A 492 -63.43 5.21 35.78
CA LEU A 492 -63.75 3.83 36.14
C LEU A 492 -63.78 2.97 34.87
N LEU A 493 -62.82 2.05 34.74
CA LEU A 493 -62.81 0.83 33.90
C LEU A 493 -61.48 0.12 34.26
N GLY A 494 -61.38 -1.17 34.53
CA GLY A 494 -62.33 -2.26 34.40
C GLY A 494 -61.83 -3.41 35.27
N LYS A 495 -62.52 -3.64 36.38
CA LYS A 495 -62.41 -4.89 37.16
C LYS A 495 -63.36 -5.91 36.54
N LEU A 496 -62.83 -6.78 35.69
CA LEU A 496 -63.43 -8.09 35.42
C LEU A 496 -62.38 -9.17 35.70
N LYS A 497 -62.26 -9.55 36.97
CA LYS A 497 -61.67 -10.83 37.37
C LYS A 497 -62.10 -11.16 38.80
N ALA A 498 -63.14 -11.97 38.96
CA ALA A 498 -63.38 -12.85 40.10
C ALA A 498 -64.76 -13.52 39.99
N ILE A 499 -64.80 -14.75 39.47
CA ILE A 499 -65.77 -15.75 39.94
C ILE A 499 -65.00 -17.05 40.08
N ALA A 500 -64.63 -17.35 41.31
CA ALA A 500 -64.20 -18.67 41.76
C ALA A 500 -65.18 -19.12 42.84
N SER A 501 -65.79 -20.29 42.67
CA SER A 501 -66.05 -21.30 43.72
C SER A 501 -67.10 -22.30 43.24
N LYS A 502 -66.73 -23.58 43.11
CA LYS A 502 -67.41 -24.71 43.78
C LYS A 502 -66.60 -26.02 43.69
N ARG A 503 -66.00 -26.40 44.83
CA ARG A 503 -66.06 -27.72 45.51
C ARG A 503 -65.19 -28.93 45.06
N ASN A 504 -64.14 -29.15 45.87
CA ASN A 504 -63.79 -30.36 46.66
C ASN A 504 -63.07 -31.57 45.99
N GLY A 505 -61.98 -32.04 46.63
CA GLY A 505 -61.44 -33.40 46.46
C GLY A 505 -59.92 -33.58 46.58
N ASP A 506 -59.38 -33.40 47.80
CA ASP A 506 -58.25 -34.06 48.50
C ASP A 506 -56.94 -34.58 47.84
N ASN A 507 -55.86 -34.29 48.60
CA ASN A 507 -54.59 -35.01 48.86
C ASN A 507 -53.26 -34.60 48.17
N TYR A 508 -52.43 -33.90 48.98
CA TYR A 508 -50.97 -33.96 49.28
C TYR A 508 -49.96 -34.25 48.13
N GLU A 509 -48.76 -33.64 48.04
CA GLU A 509 -47.78 -33.27 49.08
C GLU A 509 -47.00 -31.97 48.78
N ASN A 510 -46.45 -31.42 49.86
CA ASN A 510 -45.60 -30.24 49.98
C ASN A 510 -44.17 -30.50 49.46
N VAL A 511 -43.44 -29.46 49.04
CA VAL A 511 -42.19 -28.98 49.68
C VAL A 511 -41.96 -27.53 49.25
N GLN A 512 -41.59 -26.73 50.23
CA GLN A 512 -41.47 -25.28 50.24
C GLN A 512 -39.98 -24.90 50.39
N LEU A 513 -39.71 -23.58 50.24
CA LEU A 513 -38.55 -22.82 50.72
C LEU A 513 -37.34 -22.85 49.76
N ASN A 514 -36.61 -21.75 49.52
CA ASN A 514 -36.55 -20.38 50.05
C ASN A 514 -35.53 -19.65 49.15
N SER A 515 -35.70 -18.41 48.72
CA SER A 515 -35.52 -17.13 49.46
C SER A 515 -34.19 -16.44 49.12
N ALA A 516 -34.30 -15.10 49.15
CA ALA A 516 -33.29 -14.04 49.26
C ALA A 516 -32.52 -13.67 47.98
N HIS A 517 -32.80 -12.50 47.36
CA HIS A 517 -32.31 -11.15 47.74
C HIS A 517 -30.77 -11.07 47.72
N SER A 518 -30.10 -10.08 47.13
CA SER A 518 -30.42 -8.65 47.06
C SER A 518 -29.50 -7.87 46.11
N LYS A 519 -30.06 -6.79 45.54
CA LYS A 519 -29.50 -5.41 45.46
C LYS A 519 -28.16 -5.21 44.73
N THR A 520 -28.19 -4.69 43.50
CA THR A 520 -28.07 -3.25 43.15
C THR A 520 -26.77 -2.60 43.61
N LEU A 521 -25.99 -2.07 42.67
CA LEU A 521 -25.71 -0.63 42.58
C LEU A 521 -25.05 -0.28 41.23
N VAL A 522 -25.62 0.75 40.62
CA VAL A 522 -25.11 1.61 39.55
C VAL A 522 -24.19 2.63 40.24
N TRP A 523 -23.08 3.09 39.68
CA TRP A 523 -22.95 4.33 38.89
C TRP A 523 -21.47 4.53 38.54
N SER A 524 -21.20 4.89 37.29
CA SER A 524 -20.60 6.17 36.86
C SER A 524 -20.25 6.10 35.39
#